data_AF-A0A536G2D6-F1
#
_entry.id   AF-A0A536G2D6-F1
#
_cell.length_a   1.000
_cell.length_b   1.000
_cell.length_c   1.000
_cell.angle_alpha   90.00
_cell.angle_beta   90.00
_cell.angle_gamma   90.00
#
_symmetry.space_group_name_H-M   'P 1'
#
loop_
_entity.id
_entity.type
_entity.pdbx_description
1 polymer ?
#
loop_
_entity_poly.entity_id
_entity_poly.type
_entity_poly.pdbx_seq_one_letter_code
_entity_poly.pdbx_strand_id
1 'polypeptide(L)'
;MAARSTPRPTRRQPPGRVKRPILTAELLSIGSELTVGETRDTNAGDLARTLTSLGIAVRRIQALPDDLDTVRSAIRDAVDRVDLVVSTGGLGPTPDDLTREAIATSVGETPVVDPGLERWLRELWARRGLPFPAMNLKQAWLLPSATALPNPNGTAPGWWVERADGGLIVALPGPPREMTPMWTGHVVPRLRQRGSGTDVASRTLRLAGIGESQVADLLGEGLLRAADPVVATYARADAVDVRVSARGRADDGSTAKERVAAAADRVSAVLGEHVWAEGATTWSEAIEAALAGVGGSLAVVEVGTGGSLAALLGDRDWLTFTEALASTTATGRAHATPAALEHLARRGRELGEATHGLSVRARPRGADTAVSVVVVGPDWVHRERRIVFLGGSNGRTRAALAAAHIALSALRDRNGRGTLSDAPRGGARRDSGRRSDRARAGSGRHP
;
A
#
# COMPACT_ATOMS: atom_id res chain seq x y z
N MET A 1 35.63 -35.62 63.81
CA MET A 1 34.47 -35.99 62.97
C MET A 1 33.90 -34.74 62.33
N ALA A 2 34.23 -34.48 61.06
CA ALA A 2 33.66 -33.37 60.29
C ALA A 2 32.60 -33.94 59.33
N ALA A 3 31.34 -33.56 59.54
CA ALA A 3 30.23 -33.97 58.69
C ALA A 3 30.25 -33.15 57.39
N ARG A 4 30.41 -33.84 56.26
CA ARG A 4 30.37 -33.28 54.91
C ARG A 4 28.93 -32.92 54.55
N SER A 5 28.68 -31.67 54.18
CA SER A 5 27.41 -31.25 53.59
C SER A 5 27.33 -31.72 52.14
N THR A 6 26.25 -32.42 51.80
CA THR A 6 25.91 -32.78 50.42
C THR A 6 25.33 -31.58 49.69
N PRO A 7 25.77 -31.24 48.46
CA PRO A 7 25.18 -30.15 47.69
C PRO A 7 23.78 -30.53 47.20
N ARG A 8 22.83 -29.60 47.34
CA ARG A 8 21.48 -29.71 46.74
C ARG A 8 21.60 -29.80 45.22
N PRO A 9 20.75 -30.61 44.54
CA PRO A 9 20.74 -30.69 43.09
C PRO A 9 20.35 -29.33 42.49
N THR A 10 21.20 -28.84 41.59
CA THR A 10 20.94 -27.65 40.79
C THR A 10 19.71 -27.89 39.91
N ARG A 11 18.74 -26.98 40.03
CA ARG A 11 17.52 -26.93 39.20
C ARG A 11 17.96 -26.88 37.73
N ARG A 12 17.75 -27.97 36.98
CA ARG A 12 18.00 -27.99 35.53
C ARG A 12 17.22 -26.84 34.90
N GLN A 13 17.92 -25.94 34.22
CA GLN A 13 17.28 -24.96 33.34
C GLN A 13 16.44 -25.71 32.31
N PRO A 14 15.21 -25.25 31.99
CA PRO A 14 14.45 -25.83 30.90
C PRO A 14 15.28 -25.74 29.61
N PRO A 15 15.20 -26.73 28.71
CA PRO A 15 15.89 -26.68 27.42
C PRO A 15 15.53 -25.38 26.71
N GLY A 16 16.54 -24.67 26.20
CA GLY A 16 16.37 -23.37 25.55
C GLY A 16 15.31 -23.44 24.45
N ARG A 17 14.35 -22.50 24.47
CA ARG A 17 13.27 -22.43 23.49
C ARG A 17 13.85 -22.37 22.07
N VAL A 18 13.34 -23.23 21.19
CA VAL A 18 13.73 -23.27 19.77
C VAL A 18 13.37 -21.93 19.15
N LYS A 19 14.37 -21.17 18.69
CA LYS A 19 14.14 -19.94 17.92
C LYS A 19 14.16 -20.33 16.43
N ARG A 20 13.01 -20.25 15.76
CA ARG A 20 12.88 -20.45 14.31
C ARG A 20 12.52 -19.13 13.59
N PRO A 21 12.88 -18.99 12.31
CA PRO A 21 12.43 -17.86 11.50
C PRO A 21 10.89 -17.80 11.42
N ILE A 22 10.36 -16.58 11.32
CA ILE A 22 8.93 -16.36 11.10
C ILE A 22 8.71 -16.16 9.60
N LEU A 23 7.99 -17.09 8.96
CA LEU A 23 7.76 -17.09 7.52
C LEU A 23 6.28 -16.94 7.17
N THR A 24 5.39 -17.36 8.06
CA THR A 24 3.95 -17.35 7.85
C THR A 24 3.21 -16.72 9.02
N ALA A 25 2.08 -16.07 8.74
CA ALA A 25 1.23 -15.47 9.75
C ALA A 25 -0.27 -15.61 9.48
N GLU A 26 -1.06 -15.59 10.54
CA GLU A 26 -2.52 -15.35 10.49
C GLU A 26 -2.88 -14.15 11.36
N LEU A 27 -3.88 -13.39 10.90
CA LEU A 27 -4.40 -12.21 11.59
C LEU A 27 -5.81 -12.50 12.11
N LEU A 28 -6.06 -12.22 13.39
CA LEU A 28 -7.34 -12.40 14.06
C LEU A 28 -7.82 -11.06 14.61
N SER A 29 -8.80 -10.44 13.93
CA SER A 29 -9.43 -9.21 14.38
C SER A 29 -10.62 -9.56 15.26
N ILE A 30 -10.53 -9.27 16.55
CA ILE A 30 -11.50 -9.67 17.57
C ILE A 30 -12.30 -8.44 17.98
N GLY A 31 -13.61 -8.51 17.79
CA GLY A 31 -14.54 -7.45 18.12
C GLY A 31 -15.90 -7.73 17.48
N SER A 32 -16.95 -7.79 18.29
CA SER A 32 -18.31 -8.06 17.85
C SER A 32 -18.79 -7.01 16.86
N GLU A 33 -18.39 -5.75 17.04
CA GLU A 33 -18.64 -4.62 16.15
C GLU A 33 -18.10 -4.84 14.73
N LEU A 34 -17.04 -5.64 14.57
CA LEU A 34 -16.49 -6.02 13.27
C LEU A 34 -17.40 -7.03 12.57
N THR A 35 -17.90 -8.03 13.32
CA THR A 35 -18.71 -9.11 12.75
C THR A 35 -20.15 -8.70 12.45
N VAL A 36 -20.69 -7.70 13.15
CA VAL A 36 -21.99 -7.08 12.84
C VAL A 36 -21.88 -5.96 11.80
N GLY A 37 -20.66 -5.57 11.42
CA GLY A 37 -20.40 -4.57 10.37
C GLY A 37 -20.55 -3.11 10.80
N GLU A 38 -20.61 -2.83 12.11
CA GLU A 38 -20.63 -1.46 12.66
C GLU A 38 -19.28 -0.75 12.42
N THR A 39 -18.18 -1.49 12.57
CA THR A 39 -16.83 -0.97 12.35
C THR A 39 -16.15 -1.73 11.23
N ARG A 40 -15.54 -0.98 10.31
CA ARG A 40 -14.67 -1.54 9.28
C ARG A 40 -13.31 -1.90 9.88
N ASP A 41 -12.88 -3.15 9.72
CA ASP A 41 -11.53 -3.56 10.09
C ASP A 41 -10.49 -2.91 9.15
N THR A 42 -9.76 -1.93 9.67
CA THR A 42 -8.58 -1.33 9.01
C THR A 42 -7.27 -1.93 9.49
N ASN A 43 -7.24 -2.55 10.66
CA ASN A 43 -6.03 -3.05 11.30
C ASN A 43 -5.42 -4.20 10.51
N ALA A 44 -6.23 -5.19 10.13
CA ALA A 44 -5.71 -6.39 9.49
C ALA A 44 -5.01 -6.06 8.15
N GLY A 45 -5.55 -5.11 7.38
CA GLY A 45 -4.93 -4.65 6.14
C GLY A 45 -3.55 -4.03 6.39
N ASP A 46 -3.38 -3.24 7.44
CA ASP A 46 -2.13 -2.52 7.76
C ASP A 46 -1.05 -3.48 8.28
N LEU A 47 -1.45 -4.39 9.17
CA LEU A 47 -0.61 -5.46 9.69
C LEU A 47 -0.14 -6.38 8.55
N ALA A 48 -1.04 -6.77 7.64
CA ALA A 48 -0.69 -7.64 6.51
C ALA A 48 0.31 -6.99 5.55
N ARG A 49 0.18 -5.69 5.29
CA ARG A 49 1.15 -4.95 4.46
C ARG A 49 2.53 -4.93 5.10
N THR A 50 2.60 -4.72 6.42
CA THR A 50 3.87 -4.71 7.15
C THR A 50 4.49 -6.10 7.22
N LEU A 51 3.71 -7.14 7.52
CA LEU A 51 4.20 -8.52 7.52
C LEU A 51 4.72 -8.93 6.14
N THR A 52 4.01 -8.57 5.08
CA THR A 52 4.43 -8.84 3.70
C THR A 52 5.75 -8.16 3.37
N SER A 53 5.97 -6.92 3.81
CA SER A 53 7.26 -6.22 3.59
C SER A 53 8.42 -6.78 4.41
N LEU A 54 8.13 -7.50 5.49
CA LEU A 54 9.11 -8.29 6.25
C LEU A 54 9.36 -9.68 5.65
N GLY A 55 8.69 -10.02 4.54
CA GLY A 55 8.78 -11.34 3.92
C GLY A 55 7.94 -12.43 4.59
N ILE A 56 7.04 -12.06 5.51
CA ILE A 56 6.13 -12.97 6.21
C ILE A 56 4.84 -13.11 5.37
N ALA A 57 4.45 -14.34 5.05
CA ALA A 57 3.28 -14.64 4.23
C ALA A 57 2.03 -14.70 5.11
N VAL A 58 1.13 -13.73 4.94
CA VAL A 58 -0.18 -13.77 5.62
C VAL A 58 -1.06 -14.79 4.92
N ARG A 59 -1.38 -15.89 5.60
CA ARG A 59 -2.13 -17.03 5.07
C ARG A 59 -3.63 -16.85 5.21
N ARG A 60 -4.07 -16.16 6.26
CA ARG A 60 -5.48 -15.95 6.58
C ARG A 60 -5.67 -14.70 7.42
N ILE A 61 -6.80 -14.04 7.22
CA ILE A 61 -7.33 -12.95 8.04
C ILE A 61 -8.74 -13.35 8.46
N GLN A 62 -9.07 -13.22 9.74
CA GLN A 62 -10.38 -13.59 10.28
C GLN A 62 -10.89 -12.45 11.17
N ALA A 63 -12.17 -12.08 11.00
CA ALA A 63 -12.89 -11.25 11.97
C ALA A 63 -13.72 -12.18 12.87
N LEU A 64 -13.63 -11.98 14.18
CA LEU A 64 -14.22 -12.86 15.20
C LEU A 64 -15.03 -12.02 16.19
N PRO A 65 -16.20 -12.51 16.66
CA PRO A 65 -16.93 -11.86 17.73
C PRO A 65 -16.20 -12.00 19.07
N ASP A 66 -16.63 -11.25 20.08
CA ASP A 66 -16.15 -11.35 21.46
C ASP A 66 -16.73 -12.58 22.16
N ASP A 67 -16.42 -13.76 21.62
CA ASP A 67 -16.84 -15.06 22.13
C ASP A 67 -15.62 -15.93 22.43
N LEU A 68 -15.49 -16.36 23.69
CA LEU A 68 -14.31 -17.06 24.18
C LEU A 68 -14.04 -18.36 23.39
N ASP A 69 -15.07 -19.15 23.13
CA ASP A 69 -14.90 -20.44 22.46
C ASP A 69 -14.50 -20.27 20.98
N THR A 70 -15.09 -19.29 20.30
CA THR A 70 -14.76 -18.91 18.93
C THR A 70 -13.33 -18.42 18.82
N VAL A 71 -12.92 -17.46 19.67
CA VAL A 71 -11.55 -16.92 19.66
C VAL A 71 -10.53 -18.00 20.01
N ARG A 72 -10.81 -18.83 21.03
CA ARG A 72 -9.94 -19.95 21.41
C ARG A 72 -9.76 -20.94 20.26
N SER A 73 -10.84 -21.34 19.59
CA SER A 73 -10.76 -22.26 18.45
C SER A 73 -9.94 -21.67 17.32
N ALA A 74 -10.18 -20.40 16.97
CA ALA A 74 -9.42 -19.73 15.91
C ALA A 74 -7.93 -19.64 16.22
N ILE A 75 -7.55 -19.31 17.47
CA ILE A 75 -6.15 -19.29 17.90
C ILE A 75 -5.55 -20.69 17.80
N ARG A 76 -6.22 -21.72 18.34
CA ARG A 76 -5.72 -23.10 18.31
C ARG A 76 -5.50 -23.59 16.88
N ASP A 77 -6.45 -23.35 16.01
CA ASP A 77 -6.33 -23.84 14.64
C ASP A 77 -5.26 -23.04 13.87
N ALA A 78 -5.08 -21.75 14.17
CA ALA A 78 -4.04 -20.92 13.56
C ALA A 78 -2.63 -21.31 14.01
N VAL A 79 -2.44 -21.63 15.31
CA VAL A 79 -1.10 -21.99 15.82
C VAL A 79 -0.54 -23.24 15.12
N ASP A 80 -1.38 -24.17 14.70
CA ASP A 80 -0.96 -25.38 13.97
C ASP A 80 -0.54 -25.11 12.52
N ARG A 81 -0.99 -23.99 11.93
CA ARG A 81 -0.80 -23.67 10.51
C ARG A 81 0.32 -22.68 10.24
N VAL A 82 0.63 -21.81 11.20
CA VAL A 82 1.55 -20.69 10.97
C VAL A 82 2.56 -20.46 12.10
N ASP A 83 3.62 -19.73 11.76
CA ASP A 83 4.68 -19.35 12.69
C ASP A 83 4.26 -18.24 13.65
N LEU A 84 3.38 -17.34 13.20
CA LEU A 84 2.92 -16.16 13.93
C LEU A 84 1.40 -16.01 13.87
N VAL A 85 0.76 -15.91 15.03
CA VAL A 85 -0.63 -15.44 15.13
C VAL A 85 -0.59 -14.02 15.66
N VAL A 86 -1.23 -13.06 14.98
CA VAL A 86 -1.41 -11.70 15.51
C VAL A 86 -2.90 -11.47 15.73
N SER A 87 -3.28 -11.13 16.96
CA SER A 87 -4.64 -10.70 17.28
C SER A 87 -4.71 -9.21 17.59
N THR A 88 -5.83 -8.58 17.24
CA THR A 88 -6.16 -7.21 17.64
C THR A 88 -7.53 -7.17 18.30
N GLY A 89 -7.67 -6.47 19.43
CA GLY A 89 -8.95 -6.34 20.14
C GLY A 89 -9.11 -7.33 21.30
N GLY A 90 -10.16 -7.13 22.11
CA GLY A 90 -10.46 -7.93 23.31
C GLY A 90 -9.40 -7.88 24.42
N LEU A 91 -8.66 -6.77 24.56
CA LEU A 91 -7.60 -6.56 25.57
C LEU A 91 -7.94 -5.54 26.65
N GLY A 92 -9.13 -4.94 26.60
CA GLY A 92 -9.60 -4.04 27.62
C GLY A 92 -9.93 -4.75 28.95
N PRO A 93 -10.57 -4.04 29.88
CA PRO A 93 -10.92 -4.55 31.19
C PRO A 93 -12.34 -5.16 31.28
N THR A 94 -13.16 -5.09 30.23
CA THR A 94 -14.58 -5.45 30.32
C THR A 94 -14.79 -6.96 30.20
N PRO A 95 -15.99 -7.49 30.57
CA PRO A 95 -16.25 -8.94 30.56
C PRO A 95 -16.18 -9.58 29.17
N ASP A 96 -16.44 -8.82 28.11
CA ASP A 96 -16.34 -9.19 26.70
C ASP A 96 -14.89 -9.17 26.17
N ASP A 97 -13.94 -8.55 26.86
CA ASP A 97 -12.52 -8.55 26.47
C ASP A 97 -11.82 -9.90 26.73
N LEU A 98 -12.09 -10.92 25.91
CA LEU A 98 -11.75 -12.32 26.21
C LEU A 98 -10.45 -12.83 25.55
N THR A 99 -9.70 -11.97 24.86
CA THR A 99 -8.51 -12.38 24.08
C THR A 99 -7.41 -12.97 24.95
N ARG A 100 -7.16 -12.41 26.15
CA ARG A 100 -6.11 -12.92 27.06
C ARG A 100 -6.43 -14.32 27.56
N GLU A 101 -7.69 -14.56 27.94
CA GLU A 101 -8.21 -15.83 28.38
C GLU A 101 -8.16 -16.89 27.27
N ALA A 102 -8.53 -16.51 26.04
CA ALA A 102 -8.44 -17.38 24.90
C ALA A 102 -6.99 -17.82 24.64
N ILE A 103 -6.04 -16.88 24.62
CA ILE A 103 -4.61 -17.17 24.45
C ILE A 103 -4.09 -18.07 25.57
N ALA A 104 -4.38 -17.74 26.83
CA ALA A 104 -3.99 -18.51 28.01
C ALA A 104 -4.43 -19.98 27.89
N THR A 105 -5.69 -20.19 27.53
CA THR A 105 -6.26 -21.53 27.33
C THR A 105 -5.60 -22.26 26.16
N SER A 106 -5.35 -21.57 25.05
CA SER A 106 -4.72 -22.16 23.86
C SER A 106 -3.27 -22.59 24.07
N VAL A 107 -2.52 -21.92 24.95
CA VAL A 107 -1.13 -22.30 25.28
C VAL A 107 -1.02 -23.18 26.53
N GLY A 108 -2.13 -23.40 27.25
CA GLY A 108 -2.16 -24.20 28.47
C GLY A 108 -1.45 -23.56 29.67
N GLU A 109 -1.45 -22.23 29.75
CA GLU A 109 -0.80 -21.47 30.83
C GLU A 109 -1.81 -20.59 31.57
N THR A 110 -1.64 -20.46 32.90
CA THR A 110 -2.48 -19.58 33.72
C THR A 110 -1.81 -18.22 33.88
N PRO A 111 -2.48 -17.10 33.54
CA PRO A 111 -1.92 -15.77 33.75
C PRO A 111 -1.90 -15.41 35.22
N VAL A 112 -0.90 -14.62 35.61
CA VAL A 112 -0.81 -14.03 36.95
C VAL A 112 -0.70 -12.50 36.82
N VAL A 113 -1.07 -11.79 37.88
CA VAL A 113 -0.87 -10.34 37.93
C VAL A 113 0.63 -10.05 37.99
N ASP A 114 1.14 -9.31 37.02
CA ASP A 114 2.50 -8.78 37.06
C ASP A 114 2.53 -7.52 37.95
N PRO A 115 3.33 -7.51 39.04
CA PRO A 115 3.38 -6.38 39.96
C PRO A 115 3.87 -5.08 39.31
N GLY A 116 4.70 -5.17 38.26
CA GLY A 116 5.19 -4.01 37.52
C GLY A 116 4.09 -3.36 36.69
N LEU A 117 3.31 -4.18 35.96
CA LEU A 117 2.16 -3.72 35.20
C LEU A 117 1.07 -3.17 36.11
N GLU A 118 0.78 -3.83 37.23
CA GLU A 118 -0.20 -3.32 38.21
C GLU A 118 0.21 -1.94 38.74
N ARG A 119 1.48 -1.77 39.14
CA ARG A 119 2.00 -0.48 39.61
C ARG A 119 1.87 0.59 38.52
N TRP A 120 2.28 0.28 37.29
CA TRP A 120 2.17 1.20 36.16
C TRP A 120 0.71 1.61 35.90
N LEU A 121 -0.22 0.66 35.92
CA LEU A 121 -1.65 0.94 35.79
C LEU A 121 -2.16 1.85 36.92
N ARG A 122 -1.83 1.54 38.18
CA ARG A 122 -2.26 2.37 39.31
C ARG A 122 -1.71 3.79 39.20
N GLU A 123 -0.48 3.97 38.73
CA GLU A 123 0.10 5.30 38.47
C GLU A 123 -0.68 6.08 37.40
N LEU A 124 -1.17 5.42 36.34
CA LEU A 124 -1.99 6.09 35.32
C LEU A 124 -3.26 6.71 35.91
N TRP A 125 -3.92 6.03 36.85
CA TRP A 125 -5.11 6.56 37.52
C TRP A 125 -4.75 7.63 38.56
N ALA A 126 -3.68 7.40 39.34
CA ALA A 126 -3.21 8.34 40.35
C ALA A 126 -2.85 9.71 39.73
N ARG A 127 -2.17 9.73 38.57
CA ARG A 127 -1.83 10.98 37.84
C ARG A 127 -3.05 11.78 37.38
N ARG A 128 -4.22 11.14 37.27
CA ARG A 128 -5.50 11.76 36.90
C ARG A 128 -6.36 12.08 38.13
N GLY A 129 -5.89 11.79 39.34
CA GLY A 129 -6.66 11.95 40.57
C GLY A 129 -7.86 10.99 40.67
N LEU A 130 -7.83 9.86 39.96
CA LEU A 130 -8.92 8.90 39.92
C LEU A 130 -8.60 7.64 40.74
N PRO A 131 -9.59 7.01 41.40
CA PRO A 131 -9.40 5.72 42.06
C PRO A 131 -9.20 4.61 41.02
N PHE A 132 -8.36 3.62 41.33
CA PHE A 132 -8.10 2.48 40.45
C PHE A 132 -9.27 1.48 40.46
N PRO A 133 -9.96 1.23 39.33
CA PRO A 133 -11.05 0.27 39.26
C PRO A 133 -10.53 -1.18 39.30
N ALA A 134 -11.18 -2.04 40.07
CA ALA A 134 -10.72 -3.42 40.25
C ALA A 134 -10.70 -4.23 38.94
N MET A 135 -11.63 -3.98 38.01
CA MET A 135 -11.68 -4.65 36.71
C MET A 135 -10.42 -4.42 35.85
N ASN A 136 -9.75 -3.27 36.01
CA ASN A 136 -8.53 -2.97 35.27
C ASN A 136 -7.35 -3.83 35.71
N LEU A 137 -7.43 -4.51 36.86
CA LEU A 137 -6.39 -5.44 37.30
C LEU A 137 -6.17 -6.58 36.30
N LYS A 138 -7.21 -6.99 35.55
CA LYS A 138 -7.10 -7.95 34.45
C LYS A 138 -6.10 -7.51 33.38
N GLN A 139 -5.90 -6.21 33.17
CA GLN A 139 -4.95 -5.69 32.19
C GLN A 139 -3.48 -5.83 32.65
N ALA A 140 -3.23 -6.14 33.92
CA ALA A 140 -1.92 -6.48 34.46
C ALA A 140 -1.62 -8.00 34.40
N TRP A 141 -2.51 -8.81 33.84
CA TRP A 141 -2.24 -10.22 33.63
C TRP A 141 -1.09 -10.45 32.65
N LEU A 142 -0.24 -11.42 32.98
CA LEU A 142 0.84 -11.88 32.12
C LEU A 142 1.04 -13.39 32.26
N LEU A 143 1.23 -14.07 31.13
CA LEU A 143 1.58 -15.49 31.09
C LEU A 143 3.08 -15.68 31.37
N PRO A 144 3.50 -16.83 31.95
CA PRO A 144 4.91 -17.19 32.05
C PRO A 144 5.68 -17.13 30.72
N SER A 145 5.04 -17.49 29.61
CA SER A 145 5.61 -17.41 28.26
C SER A 145 5.51 -16.03 27.59
N ALA A 146 4.82 -15.07 28.21
CA ALA A 146 4.55 -13.77 27.63
C ALA A 146 5.50 -12.70 28.14
N THR A 147 5.87 -11.79 27.24
CA THR A 147 6.44 -10.48 27.59
C THR A 147 5.41 -9.41 27.27
N ALA A 148 5.18 -8.49 28.20
CA ALA A 148 4.29 -7.35 27.98
C ALA A 148 4.85 -6.42 26.88
N LEU A 149 3.96 -5.94 26.01
CA LEU A 149 4.23 -4.90 25.04
C LEU A 149 3.68 -3.58 25.60
N PRO A 150 4.54 -2.58 25.92
CA PRO A 150 4.10 -1.31 26.47
C PRO A 150 3.08 -0.62 25.57
N ASN A 151 2.01 -0.08 26.17
CA ASN A 151 1.01 0.73 25.49
C ASN A 151 1.01 2.15 26.08
N PRO A 152 1.76 3.10 25.50
CA PRO A 152 1.80 4.47 26.02
C PRO A 152 0.50 5.25 25.77
N ASN A 153 -0.36 4.77 24.87
CA ASN A 153 -1.55 5.49 24.40
C ASN A 153 -2.86 4.96 25.00
N GLY A 154 -2.78 3.97 25.89
CA GLY A 154 -3.92 3.35 26.54
C GLY A 154 -3.54 2.56 27.78
N THR A 155 -4.49 1.78 28.28
CA THR A 155 -4.34 1.05 29.55
C THR A 155 -4.12 -0.44 29.34
N ALA A 156 -4.22 -0.94 28.12
CA ALA A 156 -4.06 -2.36 27.81
C ALA A 156 -2.68 -2.64 27.22
N PRO A 157 -1.70 -3.18 27.99
CA PRO A 157 -0.49 -3.74 27.41
C PRO A 157 -0.83 -4.91 26.49
N GLY A 158 -0.09 -5.01 25.39
CA GLY A 158 -0.15 -6.16 24.50
C GLY A 158 0.65 -7.33 25.04
N TRP A 159 0.50 -8.50 24.43
CA TRP A 159 1.27 -9.69 24.77
C TRP A 159 2.16 -10.11 23.60
N TRP A 160 3.42 -10.42 23.89
CA TRP A 160 4.32 -11.17 23.03
C TRP A 160 4.52 -12.55 23.66
N VAL A 161 3.83 -13.56 23.15
CA VAL A 161 3.83 -14.92 23.70
C VAL A 161 4.72 -15.80 22.83
N GLU A 162 5.74 -16.36 23.46
CA GLU A 162 6.63 -17.32 22.82
C GLU A 162 6.15 -18.74 23.08
N ARG A 163 5.81 -19.48 22.03
CA ARG A 163 5.34 -20.86 22.11
C ARG A 163 6.52 -21.83 22.30
N ALA A 164 6.24 -23.00 22.86
CA ALA A 164 7.24 -24.04 23.10
C ALA A 164 7.88 -24.60 21.82
N ASP A 165 7.13 -24.64 20.72
CA ASP A 165 7.57 -25.09 19.39
C ASP A 165 8.31 -24.00 18.58
N GLY A 166 8.55 -22.84 19.18
CA GLY A 166 9.25 -21.72 18.56
C GLY A 166 8.35 -20.75 17.78
N GLY A 167 7.05 -21.02 17.68
CA GLY A 167 6.06 -20.07 17.16
C GLY A 167 5.79 -18.88 18.08
N LEU A 168 5.02 -17.92 17.59
CA LEU A 168 4.65 -16.70 18.30
C LEU A 168 3.14 -16.45 18.28
N ILE A 169 2.62 -15.88 19.37
CA ILE A 169 1.31 -15.23 19.41
C ILE A 169 1.54 -13.79 19.87
N VAL A 170 1.03 -12.81 19.12
CA VAL A 170 1.09 -11.39 19.47
C VAL A 170 -0.32 -10.88 19.63
N ALA A 171 -0.64 -10.29 20.78
CA ALA A 171 -1.93 -9.66 21.04
C ALA A 171 -1.78 -8.16 21.18
N LEU A 172 -2.60 -7.41 20.45
CA LEU A 172 -2.58 -5.95 20.39
C LEU A 172 -3.98 -5.38 20.69
N PRO A 173 -4.08 -4.13 21.15
CA PRO A 173 -5.39 -3.48 21.35
C PRO A 173 -6.10 -3.26 20.01
N GLY A 174 -7.43 -3.08 20.06
CA GLY A 174 -8.26 -2.81 18.88
C GLY A 174 -8.06 -1.41 18.28
N PRO A 175 -8.08 -0.33 19.08
CA PRO A 175 -7.95 1.03 18.55
C PRO A 175 -6.62 1.26 17.79
N PRO A 176 -6.65 1.73 16.52
CA PRO A 176 -5.44 1.96 15.73
C PRO A 176 -4.42 2.88 16.41
N ARG A 177 -4.90 3.92 17.11
CA ARG A 177 -4.06 4.88 17.87
C ARG A 177 -3.21 4.24 18.97
N GLU A 178 -3.61 3.06 19.45
CA GLU A 178 -2.86 2.27 20.44
C GLU A 178 -2.06 1.15 19.76
N MET A 179 -2.70 0.45 18.82
CA MET A 179 -2.12 -0.69 18.11
C MET A 179 -0.90 -0.30 17.24
N THR A 180 -1.01 0.76 16.44
CA THR A 180 0.02 1.14 15.46
C THR A 180 1.37 1.45 16.11
N PRO A 181 1.46 2.26 17.19
CA PRO A 181 2.72 2.50 17.90
C PRO A 181 3.33 1.23 18.49
N MET A 182 2.50 0.34 19.06
CA MET A 182 2.96 -0.94 19.62
C MET A 182 3.51 -1.86 18.53
N TRP A 183 2.79 -1.95 17.42
CA TRP A 183 3.18 -2.75 16.27
C TRP A 183 4.51 -2.29 15.69
N THR A 184 4.61 -1.01 15.34
CA THR A 184 5.79 -0.42 14.69
C THR A 184 6.99 -0.27 15.62
N GLY A 185 6.77 0.11 16.88
CA GLY A 185 7.82 0.37 17.86
C GLY A 185 8.32 -0.86 18.63
N HIS A 186 7.47 -1.88 18.83
CA HIS A 186 7.83 -3.05 19.63
C HIS A 186 7.78 -4.36 18.87
N VAL A 187 6.71 -4.63 18.10
CA VAL A 187 6.54 -5.94 17.45
C VAL A 187 7.45 -6.09 16.23
N VAL A 188 7.42 -5.13 15.31
CA VAL A 188 8.20 -5.17 14.05
C VAL A 188 9.71 -5.30 14.30
N PRO A 189 10.35 -4.53 15.21
CA PRO A 189 11.77 -4.69 15.49
C PRO A 189 12.11 -6.08 16.05
N ARG A 190 11.25 -6.64 16.91
CA ARG A 190 11.44 -7.98 17.48
C ARG A 190 11.27 -9.08 16.42
N LEU A 191 10.32 -8.93 15.50
CA LEU A 191 10.15 -9.86 14.37
C LEU A 191 11.39 -9.87 13.47
N ARG A 192 11.97 -8.70 13.18
CA ARG A 192 13.24 -8.60 12.43
C ARG A 192 14.38 -9.34 13.13
N GLN A 193 14.52 -9.16 14.45
CA GLN A 193 15.52 -9.85 15.26
C GLN A 193 15.32 -11.37 15.32
N ARG A 194 14.07 -11.85 15.25
CA ARG A 194 13.74 -13.29 15.20
C ARG A 194 14.24 -13.98 13.93
N GLY A 195 14.57 -13.20 12.90
CA GLY A 195 14.74 -13.68 11.54
C GLY A 195 13.37 -13.73 10.86
N SER A 196 13.06 -12.71 10.06
CA SER A 196 11.96 -12.73 9.11
C SER A 196 12.53 -13.13 7.75
N GLY A 197 12.08 -14.28 7.26
CA GLY A 197 12.79 -14.99 6.19
C GLY A 197 12.28 -14.64 4.81
N THR A 198 13.11 -13.91 4.06
CA THR A 198 13.65 -14.23 2.73
C THR A 198 14.09 -12.93 2.05
N ASP A 199 15.00 -13.03 1.08
CA ASP A 199 15.11 -12.02 0.04
C ASP A 199 13.72 -11.81 -0.56
N VAL A 200 13.11 -10.65 -0.30
CA VAL A 200 11.76 -10.31 -0.76
C VAL A 200 11.84 -9.00 -1.50
N ALA A 201 11.21 -8.99 -2.66
CA ALA A 201 11.04 -7.78 -3.43
C ALA A 201 9.59 -7.69 -3.90
N SER A 202 9.12 -6.45 -4.02
CA SER A 202 7.88 -6.17 -4.73
C SER A 202 7.98 -4.83 -5.43
N ARG A 203 7.46 -4.76 -6.65
CA ARG A 203 7.29 -3.53 -7.42
C ARG A 203 5.81 -3.42 -7.78
N THR A 204 5.23 -2.25 -7.59
CA THR A 204 3.84 -1.98 -7.96
C THR A 204 3.86 -0.92 -9.04
N LEU A 205 3.30 -1.23 -10.20
CA LEU A 205 3.13 -0.31 -11.32
C LEU A 205 1.69 0.19 -11.27
N ARG A 206 1.49 1.50 -11.19
CA ARG A 206 0.17 2.13 -11.11
C ARG A 206 -0.26 2.57 -12.49
N LEU A 207 -1.40 2.06 -12.95
CA LEU A 207 -1.90 2.25 -14.30
C LEU A 207 -3.08 3.23 -14.34
N ALA A 208 -3.19 3.98 -15.44
CA ALA A 208 -4.31 4.88 -15.71
C ALA A 208 -4.77 4.78 -17.17
N GLY A 209 -6.07 5.01 -17.39
CA GLY A 209 -6.66 4.95 -18.73
C GLY A 209 -6.90 3.55 -19.28
N ILE A 210 -6.69 2.51 -18.48
CA ILE A 210 -6.91 1.10 -18.85
C ILE A 210 -7.71 0.37 -17.76
N GLY A 211 -8.61 -0.52 -18.17
CA GLY A 211 -9.40 -1.36 -17.26
C GLY A 211 -8.74 -2.70 -16.94
N GLU A 212 -9.16 -3.35 -15.85
CA GLU A 212 -8.55 -4.61 -15.38
C GLU A 212 -8.61 -5.74 -16.41
N SER A 213 -9.74 -5.93 -17.10
CA SER A 213 -9.85 -6.96 -18.15
C SER A 213 -8.90 -6.73 -19.31
N GLN A 214 -8.64 -5.47 -19.68
CA GLN A 214 -7.69 -5.13 -20.73
C GLN A 214 -6.25 -5.36 -20.28
N VAL A 215 -5.93 -5.01 -19.01
CA VAL A 215 -4.64 -5.33 -18.41
C VAL A 215 -4.41 -6.84 -18.44
N ALA A 216 -5.41 -7.63 -18.04
CA ALA A 216 -5.28 -9.07 -18.02
C ALA A 216 -5.07 -9.68 -19.42
N ASP A 217 -5.81 -9.19 -20.42
CA ASP A 217 -5.68 -9.60 -21.82
C ASP A 217 -4.29 -9.29 -22.38
N LEU A 218 -3.79 -8.07 -22.15
CA LEU A 218 -2.47 -7.63 -22.61
C LEU A 218 -1.31 -8.39 -21.94
N LEU A 219 -1.41 -8.68 -20.63
CA LEU A 219 -0.36 -9.43 -19.92
C LEU A 219 -0.37 -10.92 -20.26
N GLY A 220 -1.53 -11.47 -20.63
CA GLY A 220 -1.72 -12.87 -21.00
C GLY A 220 -1.63 -13.84 -19.81
N GLU A 221 -2.13 -15.07 -20.01
CA GLU A 221 -2.20 -16.07 -18.96
C GLU A 221 -0.81 -16.48 -18.42
N GLY A 222 0.21 -16.53 -19.27
CA GLY A 222 1.54 -16.99 -18.91
C GLY A 222 2.20 -16.12 -17.82
N LEU A 223 2.00 -14.80 -17.88
CA LEU A 223 2.56 -13.89 -16.89
C LEU A 223 1.71 -13.86 -15.62
N LEU A 224 0.38 -13.89 -15.74
CA LEU A 224 -0.54 -13.83 -14.61
C LEU A 224 -0.61 -15.13 -13.79
N ARG A 225 -0.35 -16.29 -14.41
CA ARG A 225 -0.33 -17.59 -13.71
C ARG A 225 1.08 -18.04 -13.32
N ALA A 226 2.10 -17.21 -13.54
CA ALA A 226 3.45 -17.52 -13.08
C ALA A 226 3.45 -17.70 -11.55
N ALA A 227 3.98 -18.82 -11.08
CA ALA A 227 4.07 -19.11 -9.65
C ALA A 227 5.09 -18.20 -8.94
N ASP A 228 6.15 -17.79 -9.65
CA ASP A 228 7.20 -16.93 -9.13
C ASP A 228 7.99 -16.26 -10.28
N PRO A 229 8.15 -14.92 -10.30
CA PRO A 229 7.46 -13.94 -9.46
C PRO A 229 5.96 -13.93 -9.70
N VAL A 230 5.18 -13.69 -8.63
CA VAL A 230 3.73 -13.53 -8.71
C VAL A 230 3.42 -12.16 -9.30
N VAL A 231 2.63 -12.13 -10.37
CA VAL A 231 2.08 -10.92 -10.99
C VAL A 231 0.58 -10.87 -10.71
N ALA A 232 0.13 -9.87 -9.96
CA ALA A 232 -1.26 -9.71 -9.56
C ALA A 232 -1.80 -8.34 -9.95
N THR A 233 -3.05 -8.30 -10.41
CA THR A 233 -3.80 -7.06 -10.68
C THR A 233 -4.65 -6.69 -9.46
N TYR A 234 -4.70 -5.41 -9.11
CA TYR A 234 -5.58 -4.89 -8.07
C TYR A 234 -6.32 -3.67 -8.59
N ALA A 235 -7.65 -3.76 -8.66
CA ALA A 235 -8.49 -2.59 -8.87
C ALA A 235 -8.49 -1.69 -7.62
N ARG A 236 -8.09 -0.44 -7.78
CA ARG A 236 -8.20 0.62 -6.78
C ARG A 236 -9.27 1.62 -7.21
N ALA A 237 -9.67 2.49 -6.29
CA ALA A 237 -10.58 3.58 -6.61
C ALA A 237 -9.96 4.58 -7.59
N ASP A 238 -8.63 4.74 -7.57
CA ASP A 238 -7.85 5.76 -8.28
C ASP A 238 -6.92 5.22 -9.37
N ALA A 239 -6.76 3.90 -9.48
CA ALA A 239 -5.85 3.26 -10.43
C ALA A 239 -6.18 1.77 -10.62
N VAL A 240 -5.55 1.15 -11.61
CA VAL A 240 -5.34 -0.31 -11.64
C VAL A 240 -3.87 -0.54 -11.29
N ASP A 241 -3.58 -1.28 -10.23
CA ASP A 241 -2.21 -1.61 -9.86
C ASP A 241 -1.83 -2.97 -10.44
N VAL A 242 -0.63 -3.09 -11.00
CA VAL A 242 0.02 -4.39 -11.26
C VAL A 242 1.16 -4.55 -10.27
N ARG A 243 1.01 -5.51 -9.36
CA ARG A 243 2.03 -5.83 -8.36
C ARG A 243 2.80 -7.06 -8.80
N VAL A 244 4.11 -6.91 -8.91
CA VAL A 244 5.07 -8.00 -9.10
C VAL A 244 5.74 -8.26 -7.77
N SER A 245 5.74 -9.50 -7.29
CA SER A 245 6.41 -9.86 -6.05
C SER A 245 7.07 -11.22 -6.10
N ALA A 246 8.23 -11.33 -5.45
CA ALA A 246 9.00 -12.55 -5.32
C ALA A 246 9.47 -12.72 -3.88
N ARG A 247 9.72 -13.97 -3.50
CA ARG A 247 10.32 -14.34 -2.21
C ARG A 247 11.35 -15.43 -2.41
N GLY A 248 12.40 -15.38 -1.60
CA GLY A 248 13.48 -16.36 -1.61
C GLY A 248 14.38 -16.24 -2.83
N ARG A 249 15.42 -17.08 -2.85
CA ARG A 249 16.20 -17.33 -4.07
C ARG A 249 15.51 -18.39 -4.90
N ALA A 250 15.55 -18.23 -6.22
CA ALA A 250 15.13 -19.28 -7.13
C ALA A 250 16.19 -20.39 -7.24
N ASP A 251 15.82 -21.52 -7.84
CA ASP A 251 16.71 -22.67 -8.05
C ASP A 251 17.96 -22.31 -8.88
N ASP A 252 17.84 -21.31 -9.75
CA ASP A 252 18.94 -20.75 -10.56
C ASP A 252 19.84 -19.77 -9.79
N GLY A 253 19.56 -19.55 -8.51
CA GLY A 253 20.31 -18.65 -7.63
C GLY A 253 19.90 -17.18 -7.70
N SER A 254 18.98 -16.79 -8.58
CA SER A 254 18.54 -15.40 -8.73
C SER A 254 17.78 -14.88 -7.51
N THR A 255 18.07 -13.63 -7.16
CA THR A 255 17.44 -12.91 -6.05
C THR A 255 15.99 -12.55 -6.36
N ALA A 256 15.17 -12.39 -5.33
CA ALA A 256 13.81 -11.89 -5.47
C ALA A 256 13.79 -10.51 -6.17
N LYS A 257 14.78 -9.66 -5.87
CA LYS A 257 14.92 -8.35 -6.52
C LYS A 257 15.16 -8.46 -8.03
N GLU A 258 16.06 -9.33 -8.47
CA GLU A 258 16.35 -9.56 -9.90
C GLU A 258 15.12 -10.11 -10.63
N ARG A 259 14.43 -11.08 -10.03
CA ARG A 259 13.23 -11.69 -10.62
C ARG A 259 12.07 -10.68 -10.72
N VAL A 260 11.87 -9.87 -9.68
CA VAL A 260 10.86 -8.79 -9.71
C VAL A 260 11.22 -7.74 -10.75
N ALA A 261 12.49 -7.34 -10.88
CA ALA A 261 12.91 -6.40 -11.90
C ALA A 261 12.62 -6.95 -13.30
N ALA A 262 13.08 -8.16 -13.61
CA ALA A 262 12.87 -8.78 -14.92
C ALA A 262 11.38 -8.94 -15.28
N ALA A 263 10.53 -9.34 -14.32
CA ALA A 263 9.10 -9.43 -14.57
C ALA A 263 8.42 -8.06 -14.70
N ALA A 264 8.81 -7.07 -13.89
CA ALA A 264 8.29 -5.71 -14.01
C ALA A 264 8.69 -5.04 -15.34
N ASP A 265 9.87 -5.35 -15.88
CA ASP A 265 10.30 -4.86 -17.19
C ASP A 265 9.45 -5.48 -18.30
N ARG A 266 9.10 -6.78 -18.21
CA ARG A 266 8.14 -7.41 -19.13
C ARG A 266 6.75 -6.78 -19.03
N VAL A 267 6.26 -6.50 -17.83
CA VAL A 267 4.98 -5.79 -17.63
C VAL A 267 5.07 -4.39 -18.25
N SER A 268 6.16 -3.66 -18.02
CA SER A 268 6.36 -2.30 -18.53
C SER A 268 6.51 -2.25 -20.04
N ALA A 269 7.09 -3.28 -20.68
CA ALA A 269 7.17 -3.37 -22.13
C ALA A 269 5.79 -3.47 -22.79
N VAL A 270 4.80 -4.03 -22.09
CA VAL A 270 3.43 -4.20 -22.58
C VAL A 270 2.54 -3.02 -22.17
N LEU A 271 2.67 -2.54 -20.94
CA LEU A 271 1.74 -1.57 -20.32
C LEU A 271 2.36 -0.19 -20.08
N GLY A 272 3.59 0.05 -20.54
CA GLY A 272 4.39 1.23 -20.17
C GLY A 272 3.69 2.56 -20.42
N GLU A 273 2.93 2.68 -21.50
CA GLU A 273 2.16 3.89 -21.83
C GLU A 273 1.05 4.20 -20.80
N HIS A 274 0.60 3.18 -20.07
CA HIS A 274 -0.41 3.30 -19.02
C HIS A 274 0.19 3.52 -17.63
N VAL A 275 1.48 3.26 -17.44
CA VAL A 275 2.16 3.41 -16.14
C VAL A 275 2.38 4.89 -15.84
N TRP A 276 1.64 5.41 -14.87
CA TRP A 276 1.77 6.81 -14.44
C TRP A 276 2.65 6.97 -13.19
N ALA A 277 2.74 5.94 -12.34
CA ALA A 277 3.61 5.96 -11.17
C ALA A 277 3.97 4.55 -10.68
N GLU A 278 4.81 4.48 -9.65
CA GLU A 278 5.21 3.24 -8.99
C GLU A 278 4.96 3.28 -7.48
N GLY A 279 4.90 2.11 -6.86
CA GLY A 279 4.82 1.95 -5.41
C GLY A 279 3.55 2.57 -4.83
N ALA A 280 3.72 3.46 -3.85
CA ALA A 280 2.63 4.15 -3.16
C ALA A 280 2.42 5.59 -3.64
N THR A 281 3.12 6.03 -4.69
CA THR A 281 3.04 7.41 -5.19
C THR A 281 1.61 7.78 -5.55
N THR A 282 1.13 8.87 -4.98
CA THR A 282 -0.20 9.45 -5.21
C THR A 282 -0.23 10.36 -6.44
N TRP A 283 -1.43 10.68 -6.94
CA TRP A 283 -1.60 11.66 -8.03
C TRP A 283 -1.00 13.03 -7.68
N SER A 284 -1.20 13.47 -6.42
CA SER A 284 -0.60 14.68 -5.87
C SER A 284 0.92 14.65 -6.00
N GLU A 285 1.58 13.63 -5.45
CA GLU A 285 3.05 13.51 -5.46
C GLU A 285 3.61 13.38 -6.88
N ALA A 286 2.89 12.68 -7.78
CA ALA A 286 3.31 12.54 -9.17
C ALA A 286 3.27 13.88 -9.92
N ILE A 287 2.23 14.68 -9.72
CA ILE A 287 2.10 16.03 -10.31
C ILE A 287 3.11 16.98 -9.69
N GLU A 288 3.29 16.94 -8.37
CA GLU A 288 4.32 17.71 -7.67
C GLU A 288 5.71 17.45 -8.25
N ALA A 289 6.10 16.18 -8.38
CA ALA A 289 7.39 15.81 -8.96
C ALA A 289 7.54 16.32 -10.41
N ALA A 290 6.46 16.28 -11.19
CA ALA A 290 6.47 16.82 -12.56
C ALA A 290 6.57 18.35 -12.59
N LEU A 291 6.00 19.05 -11.61
CA LEU A 291 6.11 20.51 -11.48
C LEU A 291 7.47 20.95 -10.90
N ALA A 292 8.02 20.20 -9.93
CA ALA A 292 9.28 20.50 -9.27
C ALA A 292 10.45 20.56 -10.25
N GLY A 293 10.43 19.71 -11.30
CA GLY A 293 11.43 19.74 -12.38
C GLY A 293 11.50 21.07 -13.14
N VAL A 294 10.50 21.94 -12.99
CA VAL A 294 10.41 23.26 -13.62
C VAL A 294 10.10 24.39 -12.62
N GLY A 295 10.21 24.12 -11.31
CA GLY A 295 9.85 25.08 -10.25
C GLY A 295 8.40 25.58 -10.34
N GLY A 296 7.49 24.73 -10.81
CA GLY A 296 6.13 25.13 -11.17
C GLY A 296 5.09 25.02 -10.06
N SER A 297 3.99 25.74 -10.24
CA SER A 297 2.76 25.68 -9.45
C SER A 297 1.55 25.49 -10.39
N LEU A 298 0.42 25.07 -9.84
CA LEU A 298 -0.80 24.75 -10.57
C LEU A 298 -2.01 25.48 -9.98
N ALA A 299 -2.84 26.04 -10.85
CA ALA A 299 -4.19 26.47 -10.53
C ALA A 299 -5.22 25.58 -11.22
N VAL A 300 -6.32 25.25 -10.54
CA VAL A 300 -7.35 24.32 -11.05
C VAL A 300 -8.72 24.98 -11.08
N VAL A 301 -9.41 24.85 -12.22
CA VAL A 301 -10.82 25.23 -12.37
C VAL A 301 -11.66 24.03 -12.82
N GLU A 302 -12.61 23.65 -11.99
CA GLU A 302 -13.43 22.46 -12.13
C GLU A 302 -14.85 22.81 -12.57
N VAL A 303 -15.33 22.27 -13.69
CA VAL A 303 -16.73 22.44 -14.14
C VAL A 303 -17.44 21.11 -14.11
N GLY A 304 -18.32 20.90 -13.12
CA GLY A 304 -19.18 19.72 -13.03
C GLY A 304 -18.55 18.47 -12.41
N THR A 305 -17.27 18.50 -12.01
CA THR A 305 -16.63 17.46 -11.18
C THR A 305 -16.94 17.61 -9.70
N GLY A 306 -17.42 18.79 -9.26
CA GLY A 306 -17.83 19.03 -7.87
C GLY A 306 -16.69 19.00 -6.86
N GLY A 307 -15.51 19.50 -7.24
CA GLY A 307 -14.33 19.56 -6.36
C GLY A 307 -13.56 18.24 -6.24
N SER A 308 -13.91 17.21 -7.00
CA SER A 308 -13.26 15.90 -6.92
C SER A 308 -11.79 15.93 -7.35
N LEU A 309 -11.39 16.84 -8.24
CA LEU A 309 -9.98 16.99 -8.62
C LEU A 309 -9.19 17.70 -7.53
N ALA A 310 -9.70 18.81 -6.97
CA ALA A 310 -9.07 19.45 -5.83
C ALA A 310 -8.91 18.48 -4.65
N ALA A 311 -9.95 17.70 -4.33
CA ALA A 311 -9.90 16.68 -3.28
C ALA A 311 -8.88 15.56 -3.57
N LEU A 312 -8.69 15.19 -4.84
CA LEU A 312 -7.69 14.20 -5.26
C LEU A 312 -6.25 14.70 -5.09
N LEU A 313 -6.01 15.99 -5.36
CA LEU A 313 -4.68 16.61 -5.25
C LEU A 313 -4.36 17.00 -3.80
N GLY A 314 -5.37 17.26 -2.98
CA GLY A 314 -5.22 17.65 -1.59
C GLY A 314 -4.72 19.09 -1.43
N ASP A 315 -4.48 19.48 -0.18
CA ASP A 315 -3.97 20.81 0.19
C ASP A 315 -2.45 20.82 0.12
N ARG A 316 -1.89 21.59 -0.83
CA ARG A 316 -0.46 21.58 -1.20
C ARG A 316 0.02 22.97 -1.57
N ASP A 317 1.24 23.32 -1.19
CA ASP A 317 1.84 24.62 -1.50
C ASP A 317 1.95 24.92 -3.00
N TRP A 318 2.14 23.88 -3.83
CA TRP A 318 2.22 24.03 -5.29
C TRP A 318 0.84 24.16 -5.96
N LEU A 319 -0.27 23.91 -5.24
CA LEU A 319 -1.65 24.05 -5.74
C LEU A 319 -2.22 25.38 -5.24
N THR A 320 -1.91 26.47 -5.93
CA THR A 320 -2.11 27.84 -5.40
C THR A 320 -3.53 28.38 -5.56
N PHE A 321 -4.35 27.75 -6.40
CA PHE A 321 -5.75 28.15 -6.60
C PHE A 321 -6.63 26.98 -7.02
N THR A 322 -7.83 26.92 -6.44
CA THR A 322 -8.88 25.98 -6.85
C THR A 322 -10.24 26.68 -6.92
N GLU A 323 -11.01 26.43 -7.97
CA GLU A 323 -12.39 26.92 -8.12
C GLU A 323 -13.27 25.79 -8.66
N ALA A 324 -14.41 25.53 -8.03
CA ALA A 324 -15.38 24.54 -8.47
C ALA A 324 -16.69 25.20 -8.91
N LEU A 325 -17.02 25.08 -10.19
CA LEU A 325 -18.21 25.58 -10.83
C LEU A 325 -19.21 24.45 -11.10
N ALA A 326 -20.46 24.66 -10.67
CA ALA A 326 -21.54 23.74 -11.01
C ALA A 326 -21.86 23.83 -12.52
N SER A 327 -21.95 22.68 -13.19
CA SER A 327 -22.20 22.59 -14.64
C SER A 327 -23.56 23.12 -15.08
N THR A 328 -24.52 23.21 -14.14
CA THR A 328 -25.88 23.71 -14.32
C THR A 328 -26.02 25.22 -14.15
N THR A 329 -24.97 25.93 -13.76
CA THR A 329 -25.01 27.40 -13.64
C THR A 329 -24.88 28.06 -15.02
N ALA A 330 -25.30 29.33 -15.14
CA ALA A 330 -25.11 30.08 -16.39
C ALA A 330 -23.63 30.15 -16.78
N THR A 331 -22.76 30.43 -15.81
CA THR A 331 -21.29 30.38 -15.94
C THR A 331 -20.83 28.99 -16.38
N GLY A 332 -21.24 27.93 -15.67
CA GLY A 332 -20.91 26.55 -16.04
C GLY A 332 -21.36 26.17 -17.46
N ARG A 333 -22.52 26.65 -17.92
CA ARG A 333 -22.98 26.43 -19.30
C ARG A 333 -22.17 27.19 -20.34
N ALA A 334 -21.76 28.43 -20.06
CA ALA A 334 -20.95 29.25 -20.96
C ALA A 334 -19.59 28.59 -21.29
N HIS A 335 -19.03 27.78 -20.38
CA HIS A 335 -17.74 27.11 -20.57
C HIS A 335 -17.82 25.75 -21.28
N ALA A 336 -18.73 25.58 -22.24
CA ALA A 336 -18.97 24.30 -22.93
C ALA A 336 -18.01 24.01 -24.08
N THR A 337 -17.25 25.01 -24.51
CA THR A 337 -16.31 24.91 -25.64
C THR A 337 -14.87 24.76 -25.15
N PRO A 338 -13.97 24.18 -25.96
CA PRO A 338 -12.54 24.12 -25.64
C PRO A 338 -11.92 25.50 -25.39
N ALA A 339 -12.32 26.51 -26.18
CA ALA A 339 -11.82 27.88 -26.02
C ALA A 339 -12.24 28.48 -24.67
N ALA A 340 -13.48 28.22 -24.25
CA ALA A 340 -13.96 28.70 -22.96
C ALA A 340 -13.31 27.98 -21.77
N LEU A 341 -12.93 26.70 -21.93
CA LEU A 341 -12.14 25.98 -20.93
C LEU A 341 -10.70 26.47 -20.87
N GLU A 342 -10.08 26.77 -22.00
CA GLU A 342 -8.76 27.40 -21.99
C GLU A 342 -8.78 28.76 -21.30
N HIS A 343 -9.79 29.57 -21.58
CA HIS A 343 -9.97 30.84 -20.88
C HIS A 343 -10.05 30.64 -19.35
N LEU A 344 -10.79 29.63 -18.88
CA LEU A 344 -10.83 29.28 -17.45
C LEU A 344 -9.46 28.85 -16.90
N ALA A 345 -8.72 28.01 -17.64
CA ALA A 345 -7.39 27.59 -17.21
C ALA A 345 -6.43 28.78 -17.09
N ARG A 346 -6.47 29.73 -18.05
CA ARG A 346 -5.68 30.98 -18.01
C ARG A 346 -6.10 31.87 -16.84
N ARG A 347 -7.40 32.09 -16.65
CA ARG A 347 -7.92 32.88 -15.53
C ARG A 347 -7.53 32.28 -14.19
N GLY A 348 -7.69 30.96 -14.01
CA GLY A 348 -7.28 30.29 -12.78
C GLY A 348 -5.78 30.46 -12.52
N ARG A 349 -4.96 30.29 -13.55
CA ARG A 349 -3.51 30.53 -13.50
C ARG A 349 -3.18 31.96 -13.04
N GLU A 350 -3.83 32.97 -13.61
CA GLU A 350 -3.63 34.38 -13.26
C GLU A 350 -4.06 34.67 -11.81
N LEU A 351 -5.26 34.24 -11.42
CA LEU A 351 -5.80 34.46 -10.07
C LEU A 351 -4.99 33.75 -8.98
N GLY A 352 -4.45 32.57 -9.29
CA GLY A 352 -3.61 31.81 -8.38
C GLY A 352 -2.14 32.16 -8.44
N GLU A 353 -1.74 33.17 -9.24
CA GLU A 353 -0.34 33.49 -9.53
C GLU A 353 0.49 32.23 -9.87
N ALA A 354 -0.16 31.27 -10.54
CA ALA A 354 0.40 29.96 -10.81
C ALA A 354 1.23 29.95 -12.10
N THR A 355 2.20 29.05 -12.21
CA THR A 355 2.92 28.86 -13.48
C THR A 355 2.11 28.07 -14.50
N HIS A 356 1.20 27.20 -14.04
CA HIS A 356 0.31 26.38 -14.86
C HIS A 356 -1.16 26.56 -14.46
N GLY A 357 -2.05 26.44 -15.44
CA GLY A 357 -3.49 26.39 -15.24
C GLY A 357 -4.08 25.09 -15.79
N LEU A 358 -5.03 24.51 -15.07
CA LEU A 358 -5.77 23.31 -15.46
C LEU A 358 -7.25 23.61 -15.37
N SER A 359 -8.00 23.36 -16.44
CA SER A 359 -9.45 23.32 -16.38
C SER A 359 -9.99 21.97 -16.82
N VAL A 360 -11.01 21.50 -16.11
CA VAL A 360 -11.71 20.26 -16.43
C VAL A 360 -13.20 20.50 -16.52
N ARG A 361 -13.85 19.88 -17.50
CA ARG A 361 -15.31 19.80 -17.60
C ARG A 361 -15.76 18.36 -17.60
N ALA A 362 -16.57 17.99 -16.62
CA ALA A 362 -17.30 16.73 -16.58
C ALA A 362 -18.79 16.98 -16.90
N ARG A 363 -19.34 16.20 -17.83
CA ARG A 363 -20.77 16.25 -18.15
C ARG A 363 -21.33 14.85 -18.41
N PRO A 364 -22.61 14.60 -18.07
CA PRO A 364 -23.26 13.36 -18.43
C PRO A 364 -23.22 13.09 -19.94
N ARG A 365 -23.04 11.82 -20.29
CA ARG A 365 -23.20 11.27 -21.64
C ARG A 365 -23.80 9.87 -21.53
N GLY A 366 -25.13 9.80 -21.49
CA GLY A 366 -25.84 8.55 -21.22
C GLY A 366 -25.49 8.02 -19.83
N ALA A 367 -25.06 6.75 -19.76
CA ALA A 367 -24.59 6.11 -18.52
C ALA A 367 -23.14 6.49 -18.15
N ASP A 368 -22.45 7.26 -19.00
CA ASP A 368 -21.04 7.62 -18.87
C ASP A 368 -20.84 9.12 -18.64
N THR A 369 -19.58 9.52 -18.47
CA THR A 369 -19.19 10.92 -18.32
C THR A 369 -18.24 11.34 -19.43
N ALA A 370 -18.60 12.41 -20.15
CA ALA A 370 -17.70 13.06 -21.09
C ALA A 370 -16.84 14.07 -20.34
N VAL A 371 -15.52 13.97 -20.55
CA VAL A 371 -14.49 14.76 -19.87
C VAL A 371 -13.74 15.59 -20.92
N SER A 372 -13.61 16.89 -20.69
CA SER A 372 -12.75 17.77 -21.49
C SER A 372 -11.76 18.45 -20.56
N VAL A 373 -10.49 18.42 -20.93
CA VAL A 373 -9.39 18.92 -20.10
C VAL A 373 -8.55 19.87 -20.92
N VAL A 374 -8.21 21.01 -20.34
CA VAL A 374 -7.25 21.95 -20.90
C VAL A 374 -6.16 22.24 -19.86
N VAL A 375 -4.91 22.09 -20.26
CA VAL A 375 -3.74 22.42 -19.45
C VAL A 375 -3.01 23.56 -20.15
N VAL A 376 -2.71 24.62 -19.42
CA VAL A 376 -2.01 25.82 -19.91
C VAL A 376 -0.71 25.94 -19.14
N GLY A 377 0.41 25.76 -19.83
CA GLY A 377 1.74 26.08 -19.30
C GLY A 377 2.19 27.50 -19.68
N PRO A 378 3.44 27.87 -19.37
CA PRO A 378 4.01 29.18 -19.67
C PRO A 378 3.86 29.60 -21.14
N ASP A 379 4.21 28.71 -22.06
CA ASP A 379 4.31 28.94 -23.51
C ASP A 379 3.55 27.89 -24.34
N TRP A 380 2.74 27.04 -23.70
CA TRP A 380 2.03 25.95 -24.37
C TRP A 380 0.60 25.74 -23.83
N VAL A 381 -0.22 25.10 -24.66
CA VAL A 381 -1.56 24.65 -24.29
C VAL A 381 -1.77 23.21 -24.77
N HIS A 382 -2.24 22.34 -23.88
CA HIS A 382 -2.70 20.99 -24.19
C HIS A 382 -4.21 20.92 -24.04
N ARG A 383 -4.89 20.29 -25.00
CA ARG A 383 -6.35 20.11 -24.97
C ARG A 383 -6.68 18.66 -25.29
N GLU A 384 -7.47 18.03 -24.45
CA GLU A 384 -7.84 16.63 -24.63
C GLU A 384 -9.28 16.35 -24.20
N ARG A 385 -9.89 15.35 -24.83
CA ARG A 385 -11.24 14.89 -24.52
C ARG A 385 -11.26 13.38 -24.36
N ARG A 386 -11.97 12.90 -23.33
CA ARG A 386 -12.16 11.47 -23.07
C ARG A 386 -13.62 11.19 -22.70
N ILE A 387 -14.03 9.95 -22.87
CA ILE A 387 -15.23 9.41 -22.25
C ILE A 387 -14.75 8.46 -21.15
N VAL A 388 -15.27 8.62 -19.94
CA VAL A 388 -15.01 7.72 -18.82
C VAL A 388 -16.29 7.03 -18.42
N PHE A 389 -16.17 5.75 -18.06
CA PHE A 389 -17.31 4.96 -17.60
C PHE A 389 -17.97 5.56 -16.38
N LEU A 390 -19.27 5.32 -16.24
CA LEU A 390 -20.14 5.75 -15.13
C LEU A 390 -20.50 7.24 -15.17
N GLY A 391 -21.76 7.51 -14.81
CA GLY A 391 -22.31 8.84 -14.59
C GLY A 391 -22.37 9.21 -13.10
N GLY A 392 -23.09 10.28 -12.79
CA GLY A 392 -23.36 10.67 -11.40
C GLY A 392 -22.08 11.00 -10.60
N SER A 393 -22.06 10.65 -9.32
CA SER A 393 -20.91 10.87 -8.42
C SER A 393 -19.67 10.11 -8.87
N ASN A 394 -19.81 8.84 -9.23
CA ASN A 394 -18.69 8.01 -9.69
C ASN A 394 -18.06 8.57 -10.96
N GLY A 395 -18.89 9.06 -11.89
CA GLY A 395 -18.42 9.74 -13.11
C GLY A 395 -17.62 11.01 -12.82
N ARG A 396 -17.97 11.76 -11.78
CA ARG A 396 -17.20 12.95 -11.34
C ARG A 396 -15.82 12.57 -10.82
N THR A 397 -15.73 11.55 -9.98
CA THR A 397 -14.44 11.03 -9.49
C THR A 397 -13.58 10.50 -10.64
N ARG A 398 -14.16 9.77 -11.60
CA ARG A 398 -13.42 9.32 -12.79
C ARG A 398 -12.97 10.45 -13.70
N ALA A 399 -13.76 11.52 -13.81
CA ALA A 399 -13.36 12.71 -14.55
C ALA A 399 -12.18 13.43 -13.90
N ALA A 400 -12.13 13.49 -12.57
CA ALA A 400 -10.99 14.02 -11.82
C ALA A 400 -9.71 13.19 -12.09
N LEU A 401 -9.80 11.85 -12.01
CA LEU A 401 -8.67 10.97 -12.32
C LEU A 401 -8.18 11.14 -13.77
N ALA A 402 -9.11 11.25 -14.73
CA ALA A 402 -8.75 11.50 -16.12
C ALA A 402 -8.06 12.86 -16.30
N ALA A 403 -8.51 13.91 -15.60
CA ALA A 403 -7.87 15.22 -15.65
C ALA A 403 -6.48 15.23 -15.02
N ALA A 404 -6.29 14.57 -13.87
CA ALA A 404 -4.98 14.40 -13.25
C ALA A 404 -4.01 13.63 -14.17
N HIS A 405 -4.48 12.56 -14.81
CA HIS A 405 -3.70 11.82 -15.80
C HIS A 405 -3.27 12.69 -16.98
N ILE A 406 -4.22 13.40 -17.62
CA ILE A 406 -3.93 14.27 -18.76
C ILE A 406 -2.95 15.39 -18.37
N ALA A 407 -3.12 15.99 -17.19
CA ALA A 407 -2.23 17.02 -16.68
C ALA A 407 -0.80 16.47 -16.47
N LEU A 408 -0.67 15.31 -15.82
CA LEU A 408 0.62 14.67 -15.58
C LEU A 408 1.34 14.32 -16.88
N SER A 409 0.65 13.73 -17.86
CA SER A 409 1.22 13.41 -19.18
C SER A 409 1.69 14.68 -19.90
N ALA A 410 0.86 15.73 -19.92
CA ALA A 410 1.22 17.00 -20.56
C ALA A 410 2.46 17.65 -19.91
N LEU A 411 2.60 17.59 -18.58
CA LEU A 411 3.78 18.09 -17.88
C LEU A 411 5.03 17.26 -18.21
N ARG A 412 4.94 15.93 -18.18
CA ARG A 412 6.08 15.03 -18.44
C ARG A 412 6.60 15.12 -19.88
N ASP A 413 5.70 15.17 -20.87
CA ASP A 413 6.06 15.28 -22.28
C ASP A 413 6.87 16.55 -22.58
N ARG A 414 6.68 17.61 -21.78
CA ARG A 414 7.38 18.89 -21.94
C ARG A 414 8.68 18.94 -21.16
N ASN A 415 8.73 18.35 -19.98
CA ASN A 415 9.98 18.22 -19.23
C ASN A 415 10.99 17.29 -19.94
N GLY A 416 10.51 16.22 -20.58
CA GLY A 416 11.35 15.30 -21.36
C GLY A 416 11.91 15.90 -22.66
N ARG A 417 11.35 17.00 -23.15
CA ARG A 417 11.90 17.77 -24.29
C ARG A 417 12.99 18.77 -23.87
N GLY A 418 13.17 19.01 -22.57
CA GLY A 418 14.20 19.90 -22.03
C GLY A 418 15.56 19.24 -21.76
N THR A 419 15.66 17.90 -21.86
CA THR A 419 16.90 17.13 -21.56
C THR A 419 17.53 16.45 -22.78
N LEU A 420 17.09 16.80 -24.00
CA LEU A 420 17.71 16.36 -25.25
C LEU A 420 18.37 17.53 -25.98
N SER A 421 19.48 18.02 -25.42
CA SER A 421 20.53 18.72 -26.16
C SER A 421 21.88 18.43 -25.50
N ASP A 422 22.50 17.33 -25.93
CA ASP A 422 23.92 17.27 -26.29
C ASP A 422 24.32 15.80 -26.54
N ALA A 423 24.01 15.34 -27.75
CA ALA A 423 24.75 14.26 -28.39
C ALA A 423 24.79 14.56 -29.89
N PRO A 424 25.98 14.54 -30.53
CA PRO A 424 26.10 14.93 -31.92
C PRO A 424 25.33 13.96 -32.80
N ARG A 425 24.49 14.50 -33.70
CA ARG A 425 23.90 13.75 -34.80
C ARG A 425 25.02 13.27 -35.73
N GLY A 426 25.56 12.10 -35.44
CA GLY A 426 26.48 11.38 -36.32
C GLY A 426 25.76 11.01 -37.61
N GLY A 427 26.06 11.74 -38.68
CA GLY A 427 25.59 11.45 -40.03
C GLY A 427 26.18 10.14 -40.53
N ALA A 428 25.35 9.12 -40.69
CA ALA A 428 25.69 7.97 -41.51
C ALA A 428 25.45 8.34 -42.98
N ARG A 429 26.50 8.84 -43.64
CA ARG A 429 26.62 8.81 -45.09
C ARG A 429 26.54 7.34 -45.53
N ARG A 430 25.52 6.99 -46.31
CA ARG A 430 25.50 5.74 -47.07
C ARG A 430 26.53 5.86 -48.19
N ASP A 431 27.66 5.19 -48.00
CA ASP A 431 28.67 4.98 -49.02
C ASP A 431 28.15 3.92 -50.00
N SER A 432 27.77 4.35 -51.20
CA SER A 432 27.36 3.47 -52.29
C SER A 432 28.62 2.93 -52.99
N GLY A 433 29.19 1.87 -52.43
CA GLY A 433 30.24 1.09 -53.06
C GLY A 433 29.70 0.35 -54.29
N ARG A 434 29.95 0.91 -55.48
CA ARG A 434 29.90 0.19 -56.76
C ARG A 434 30.92 -0.96 -56.71
N ARG A 435 30.46 -2.20 -56.66
CA ARG A 435 31.20 -3.35 -57.18
C ARG A 435 30.54 -3.82 -58.47
N SER A 436 31.24 -3.52 -59.56
CA SER A 436 31.07 -4.12 -60.87
C SER A 436 31.48 -5.59 -60.80
N ASP A 437 30.58 -6.51 -61.09
CA ASP A 437 30.96 -7.82 -61.60
C ASP A 437 30.44 -7.99 -63.03
N ARG A 438 31.42 -8.23 -63.90
CA ARG A 438 31.31 -8.42 -65.33
C ARG A 438 30.64 -9.76 -65.60
N ALA A 439 29.50 -9.73 -66.30
CA ALA A 439 29.05 -10.86 -67.09
C ALA A 439 30.06 -11.07 -68.25
N ARG A 440 30.73 -12.22 -68.25
CA ARG A 440 31.46 -12.73 -69.42
C ARG A 440 30.70 -13.93 -69.96
N ALA A 441 29.95 -13.67 -71.03
CA ALA A 441 29.42 -14.69 -71.92
C ALA A 441 30.56 -15.31 -72.75
N GLY A 442 30.41 -16.59 -73.06
CA GLY A 442 31.28 -17.37 -73.94
C GLY A 442 30.87 -18.85 -73.83
N SER A 443 29.74 -19.24 -74.40
CA SER A 443 29.57 -19.69 -75.80
C SER A 443 29.89 -21.18 -75.94
N GLY A 444 28.85 -22.01 -75.96
CA GLY A 444 28.88 -23.38 -76.43
C GLY A 444 27.93 -23.54 -77.63
N ARG A 445 28.47 -23.41 -78.83
CA ARG A 445 28.11 -24.27 -79.97
C ARG A 445 29.42 -24.95 -80.40
N HIS A 446 29.44 -26.28 -80.32
CA HIS A 446 30.46 -27.17 -80.90
C HIS A 446 30.55 -26.97 -82.42
N PRO A 447 31.64 -27.38 -83.11
CA PRO A 447 32.79 -28.19 -82.68
C PRO A 447 34.11 -27.44 -82.47
#